data_AF-A0A0P9S2Q5-F1
#
_entry.id   AF-A0A0P9S2Q5-F1
#
_cell.length_a   1.000
_cell.length_b   1.000
_cell.length_c   1.000
_cell.angle_alpha   90.00
_cell.angle_beta   90.00
_cell.angle_gamma   90.00
#
_symmetry.space_group_name_H-M   'P 1'
#
loop_
_entity.id
_entity.type
_entity.pdbx_description
1 polymer ?
#
loop_
_entity_poly.entity_id
_entity_poly.type
_entity_poly.pdbx_seq_one_letter_code
_entity_poly.pdbx_strand_id
1 'polypeptide(L)'
;MTPLGDQPLFAEPDEVLTLDPVHVPWELQSSIESFMVNNSSFAAHSGTSVLHNMMSEGAKRYDEAVESGNYPDPTGVNGIGLNLLWNPDPAVRIRTLSKIVGPGLFTDALRASDAVYGDLFTRLRGVVFQGQPFTFADQMARKMPLHRHIKSGAAQTWR
;
A
#
# COMPACT_ATOMS: atom_id res chain seq x y z
N MET A 1 -16.04 -0.50 -17.48
CA MET A 1 -15.17 0.65 -17.17
C MET A 1 -15.94 1.96 -17.34
N THR A 2 -15.91 2.81 -16.32
CA THR A 2 -16.52 4.15 -16.30
C THR A 2 -15.44 5.23 -16.05
N PRO A 3 -15.61 6.45 -16.57
CA PRO A 3 -14.65 7.53 -16.32
C PRO A 3 -14.52 7.88 -14.84
N LEU A 4 -13.30 8.20 -14.41
CA LEU A 4 -12.99 8.75 -13.08
C LEU A 4 -12.99 10.28 -13.15
N GLY A 5 -14.10 10.89 -12.74
CA GLY A 5 -14.29 12.34 -12.84
C GLY A 5 -14.23 12.83 -14.29
N ASP A 6 -13.64 14.01 -14.51
CA ASP A 6 -13.56 14.65 -15.82
C ASP A 6 -12.32 14.25 -16.66
N GLN A 7 -11.49 13.32 -16.15
CA GLN A 7 -10.22 12.90 -16.77
C GLN A 7 -10.39 11.59 -17.57
N PRO A 8 -9.53 11.31 -18.58
CA PRO A 8 -9.60 10.11 -19.41
C PRO A 8 -9.11 8.83 -18.70
N LEU A 9 -9.13 8.81 -17.36
CA LEU A 9 -8.87 7.60 -16.58
C LEU A 9 -10.18 6.84 -16.44
N PHE A 10 -10.12 5.54 -16.69
CA PHE A 10 -11.28 4.67 -16.59
C PHE A 10 -10.97 3.57 -15.58
N ALA A 11 -11.95 3.26 -14.73
CA ALA A 11 -11.88 2.16 -13.77
C ALA A 11 -13.24 1.46 -13.71
N GLU A 12 -13.25 0.17 -13.38
CA GLU A 12 -14.46 -0.48 -12.90
C GLU A 12 -14.90 0.11 -11.54
N PRO A 13 -16.19 0.02 -11.16
CA PRO A 13 -16.71 0.64 -9.93
C PRO A 13 -15.93 0.29 -8.65
N ASP A 14 -15.47 -0.96 -8.54
CA ASP A 14 -14.69 -1.48 -7.41
C ASP A 14 -13.18 -1.53 -7.69
N GLU A 15 -12.69 -0.86 -8.73
CA GLU A 15 -11.27 -0.85 -9.08
C GLU A 15 -10.58 0.38 -8.51
N VAL A 16 -9.35 0.16 -8.02
CA VAL A 16 -8.45 1.23 -7.59
C VAL A 16 -7.24 1.21 -8.51
N LEU A 17 -7.03 2.32 -9.22
CA LEU A 17 -5.87 2.54 -10.08
C LEU A 17 -4.73 3.09 -9.24
N THR A 18 -3.52 2.57 -9.42
CA THR A 18 -2.37 2.92 -8.57
C THR A 18 -1.14 3.34 -9.36
N LEU A 19 -0.09 3.74 -8.64
CA LEU A 19 1.28 3.71 -9.14
C LEU A 19 1.82 2.28 -9.17
N ASP A 20 2.96 2.10 -9.83
CA ASP A 20 3.74 0.87 -9.76
C ASP A 20 4.34 0.73 -8.34
N PRO A 21 4.49 -0.50 -7.83
CA PRO A 21 5.16 -0.73 -6.56
C PRO A 21 6.65 -0.40 -6.62
N VAL A 22 7.19 0.02 -5.47
CA VAL A 22 8.59 0.42 -5.32
C VAL A 22 9.20 -0.08 -4.02
N HIS A 23 10.53 0.00 -3.92
CA HIS A 23 11.23 -0.28 -2.67
C HIS A 23 11.08 0.88 -1.68
N VAL A 24 10.49 0.59 -0.52
CA VAL A 24 10.39 1.55 0.59
C VAL A 24 11.72 1.69 1.31
N PRO A 25 12.08 2.90 1.80
CA PRO A 25 13.42 3.17 2.32
C PRO A 25 13.68 2.64 3.74
N TRP A 26 12.64 2.24 4.48
CA TRP A 26 12.75 1.74 5.85
C TRP A 26 12.83 0.20 5.95
N GLU A 27 12.80 -0.49 4.80
CA GLU A 27 13.03 -1.92 4.68
C GLU A 27 14.33 -2.20 3.92
N LEU A 28 14.90 -3.40 4.12
CA LEU A 28 16.04 -3.83 3.32
C LEU A 28 15.62 -4.00 1.85
N GLN A 29 16.36 -3.42 0.91
CA GLN A 29 16.02 -3.46 -0.51
C GLN A 29 15.95 -4.89 -1.07
N SER A 30 16.73 -5.82 -0.52
CA SER A 30 16.69 -7.24 -0.87
C SER A 30 15.48 -7.99 -0.28
N SER A 31 14.80 -7.39 0.70
CA SER A 31 13.60 -7.97 1.31
C SER A 31 12.41 -7.76 0.40
N ILE A 32 11.64 -8.82 0.24
CA ILE A 32 10.33 -8.79 -0.41
C ILE A 32 9.39 -7.78 0.26
N GLU A 33 9.50 -7.64 1.59
CA GLU A 33 8.69 -6.69 2.38
C GLU A 33 8.96 -5.25 1.99
N SER A 34 10.10 -4.95 1.34
CA SER A 34 10.39 -3.60 0.87
C SER A 34 9.53 -3.18 -0.32
N PHE A 35 8.92 -4.11 -1.05
CA PHE A 35 8.22 -3.80 -2.29
C PHE A 35 6.74 -3.52 -2.02
N MET A 36 6.34 -2.26 -2.07
CA MET A 36 4.99 -1.80 -1.72
C MET A 36 4.45 -0.79 -2.73
N VAL A 37 3.13 -0.72 -2.84
CA VAL A 37 2.41 0.28 -3.62
C VAL A 37 2.29 1.55 -2.81
N ASN A 38 2.59 2.69 -3.42
CA ASN A 38 2.43 3.97 -2.74
C ASN A 38 0.95 4.31 -2.50
N ASN A 39 0.59 4.65 -1.26
CA ASN A 39 -0.75 5.08 -0.87
C ASN A 39 -0.97 6.61 -0.96
N SER A 40 0.04 7.38 -1.39
CA SER A 40 -0.05 8.84 -1.60
C SER A 40 -0.80 9.22 -2.87
N SER A 41 -1.00 8.29 -3.80
CA SER A 41 -1.61 8.56 -5.09
C SER A 41 -2.33 7.33 -5.61
N PHE A 42 -3.65 7.43 -5.71
CA PHE A 42 -4.53 6.42 -6.27
C PHE A 42 -5.75 7.13 -6.88
N ALA A 43 -6.47 6.43 -7.75
CA ALA A 43 -7.71 6.92 -8.33
C ALA A 43 -8.77 5.81 -8.30
N ALA A 44 -9.97 6.13 -7.84
CA ALA A 44 -11.07 5.18 -7.71
C ALA A 44 -12.42 5.91 -7.75
N HIS A 45 -13.50 5.17 -8.00
CA HIS A 45 -14.85 5.70 -7.88
C HIS A 45 -15.19 6.00 -6.43
N SER A 46 -16.06 7.00 -6.22
CA SER A 46 -16.61 7.27 -4.89
C SER A 46 -17.35 6.03 -4.36
N GLY A 47 -17.07 5.64 -3.11
CA GLY A 47 -17.76 4.52 -2.49
C GLY A 47 -17.27 3.13 -2.94
N THR A 48 -16.11 3.05 -3.63
CA THR A 48 -15.49 1.76 -3.98
C THR A 48 -15.36 0.87 -2.74
N SER A 49 -15.81 -0.37 -2.86
CA SER A 49 -15.76 -1.34 -1.76
C SER A 49 -14.33 -1.63 -1.28
N VAL A 50 -13.34 -1.52 -2.18
CA VAL A 50 -11.93 -1.77 -1.86
C VAL A 50 -11.41 -0.80 -0.80
N LEU A 51 -11.68 0.50 -0.95
CA LEU A 51 -11.23 1.49 0.02
C LEU A 51 -12.02 1.40 1.34
N HIS A 52 -13.30 1.05 1.29
CA HIS A 52 -14.09 0.78 2.50
C HIS A 52 -13.59 -0.44 3.27
N ASN A 53 -13.23 -1.52 2.56
CA ASN A 53 -12.63 -2.71 3.16
C ASN A 53 -11.26 -2.38 3.75
N MET A 54 -10.46 -1.56 3.06
CA MET A 54 -9.17 -1.08 3.59
C MET A 54 -9.34 -0.31 4.90
N MET A 55 -10.35 0.57 5.02
CA MET A 55 -10.62 1.28 6.28
C MET A 55 -10.92 0.31 7.42
N SER A 56 -11.74 -0.71 7.14
CA SER A 56 -12.11 -1.73 8.12
C SER A 56 -10.90 -2.58 8.54
N GLU A 57 -10.06 -2.97 7.58
CA GLU A 57 -8.82 -3.71 7.83
C GLU A 57 -7.80 -2.88 8.61
N GLY A 58 -7.69 -1.57 8.35
CA GLY A 58 -6.84 -0.66 9.11
C GLY A 58 -7.27 -0.55 10.58
N ALA A 59 -8.59 -0.44 10.84
CA ALA A 59 -9.12 -0.46 12.20
C ALA A 59 -8.79 -1.78 12.91
N LYS A 60 -9.03 -2.92 12.23
CA LYS A 60 -8.71 -4.24 12.75
C LYS A 60 -7.22 -4.39 13.10
N ARG A 61 -6.30 -3.98 12.21
CA ARG A 61 -4.85 -4.03 12.47
C ARG A 61 -4.44 -3.13 13.63
N TYR A 62 -5.13 -2.01 13.83
CA TYR A 62 -4.89 -1.13 14.98
C TYR A 62 -5.31 -1.82 16.28
N ASP A 63 -6.51 -2.41 16.30
CA ASP A 63 -7.02 -3.15 17.47
C ASP A 63 -6.09 -4.32 17.82
N GLU A 64 -5.68 -5.12 16.82
CA GLU A 64 -4.69 -6.19 16.99
C GLU A 64 -3.36 -5.67 17.58
N ALA A 65 -2.90 -4.50 17.15
CA ALA A 65 -1.67 -3.90 17.68
C ALA A 65 -1.82 -3.49 19.15
N VAL A 66 -2.97 -2.93 19.54
CA VAL A 66 -3.31 -2.61 20.93
C VAL A 66 -3.38 -3.88 21.78
N GLU A 67 -4.11 -4.89 21.32
CA GLU A 67 -4.32 -6.16 22.02
C GLU A 67 -3.03 -6.98 22.18
N SER A 68 -2.10 -6.87 21.23
CA SER A 68 -0.84 -7.61 21.28
C SER A 68 0.05 -7.28 22.48
N GLY A 69 -0.16 -6.12 23.11
CA GLY A 69 0.69 -5.63 24.19
C GLY A 69 2.12 -5.26 23.78
N ASN A 70 2.45 -5.30 22.48
CA ASN A 70 3.79 -4.99 21.97
C ASN A 70 4.13 -3.50 22.02
N TYR A 71 3.12 -2.65 22.20
CA TYR A 71 3.26 -1.19 22.23
C TYR A 71 2.63 -0.62 23.50
N PRO A 72 3.13 -0.97 24.70
CA PRO A 72 2.52 -0.54 25.95
C PRO A 72 2.55 0.98 26.07
N ASP A 73 1.38 1.57 26.32
CA ASP A 73 1.27 2.99 26.55
C ASP A 73 1.81 3.33 27.96
N PRO A 74 2.82 4.22 28.06
CA PRO A 74 3.47 4.56 29.32
C PRO A 74 2.57 5.36 30.28
N THR A 75 1.44 5.89 29.80
CA THR A 75 0.45 6.64 30.59
C THR A 75 -0.74 5.79 31.02
N GLY A 76 -0.79 4.51 30.62
CA GLY A 76 -1.90 3.60 30.92
C GLY A 76 -3.17 3.86 30.09
N VAL A 77 -3.10 4.72 29.09
CA VAL A 77 -4.19 4.93 28.11
C VAL A 77 -4.16 3.80 27.09
N ASN A 78 -5.32 3.29 26.68
CA ASN A 78 -5.38 2.23 25.68
C ASN A 78 -5.00 2.80 24.29
N GLY A 79 -3.86 2.36 23.74
CA GLY A 79 -3.36 2.83 22.45
C GLY A 79 -1.88 2.53 22.22
N ILE A 80 -1.41 2.72 20.98
CA ILE A 80 -0.01 2.46 20.58
C ILE A 80 0.81 3.74 20.35
N GLY A 81 0.17 4.91 20.37
CA GLY A 81 0.71 6.17 19.85
C GLY A 81 1.94 6.68 20.61
N LEU A 82 1.88 6.75 21.94
CA LEU A 82 3.00 7.25 22.75
C LEU A 82 4.20 6.31 22.71
N ASN A 83 3.96 5.01 22.73
CA ASN A 83 5.01 4.01 22.59
C ASN A 83 5.78 4.17 21.26
N LEU A 84 5.04 4.33 20.15
CA LEU A 84 5.64 4.54 18.83
C LEU A 84 6.40 5.88 18.76
N LEU A 85 5.86 6.95 19.34
CA LEU A 85 6.51 8.27 19.38
C LEU A 85 7.83 8.23 20.15
N TRP A 86 7.88 7.50 21.26
CA TRP A 86 9.07 7.38 22.11
C TRP A 86 10.05 6.30 21.67
N ASN A 87 9.71 5.52 20.64
CA ASN A 87 10.64 4.54 20.08
C ASN A 87 11.86 5.26 19.47
N PRO A 88 13.08 4.97 19.95
CA PRO A 88 14.30 5.64 19.47
C PRO A 88 14.69 5.20 18.04
N ASP A 89 14.15 4.09 17.53
CA ASP A 89 14.36 3.63 16.16
C ASP A 89 13.24 4.15 15.24
N PRO A 90 13.52 5.19 14.41
CA PRO A 90 12.53 5.73 13.49
C PRO A 90 12.08 4.73 12.43
N ALA A 91 12.94 3.77 12.04
CA ALA A 91 12.58 2.76 11.06
C ALA A 91 11.57 1.77 11.63
N VAL A 92 11.67 1.40 12.91
CA VAL A 92 10.63 0.57 13.58
C VAL A 92 9.29 1.30 13.59
N ARG A 93 9.28 2.58 13.98
CA ARG A 93 8.05 3.38 13.97
C ARG A 93 7.40 3.41 12.59
N ILE A 94 8.19 3.72 11.55
CA ILE A 94 7.67 3.83 10.18
C ILE A 94 7.21 2.46 9.66
N ARG A 95 7.95 1.37 9.93
CA ARG A 95 7.53 0.01 9.57
C ARG A 95 6.19 -0.36 10.20
N THR A 96 6.01 -0.09 11.48
CA THR A 96 4.73 -0.35 12.16
C THR A 96 3.59 0.45 11.55
N LEU A 97 3.77 1.77 11.40
CA LEU A 97 2.72 2.63 10.82
C LEU A 97 2.41 2.27 9.35
N SER A 98 3.44 1.90 8.58
CA SER A 98 3.29 1.42 7.20
C SER A 98 2.36 0.21 7.13
N LYS A 99 2.51 -0.74 8.06
CA LYS A 99 1.70 -1.98 8.12
C LYS A 99 0.28 -1.74 8.61
N ILE A 100 0.07 -0.83 9.56
CA ILE A 100 -1.26 -0.60 10.17
C ILE A 100 -2.12 0.34 9.31
N VAL A 101 -1.59 1.48 8.87
CA VAL A 101 -2.38 2.55 8.22
C VAL A 101 -1.77 3.05 6.91
N GLY A 102 -0.63 2.50 6.50
CA GLY A 102 0.19 3.05 5.45
C GLY A 102 0.22 2.19 4.17
N PRO A 103 1.35 2.23 3.46
CA PRO A 103 1.54 1.54 2.16
C PRO A 103 1.40 0.02 2.26
N GLY A 104 1.77 -0.56 3.40
CA GLY A 104 1.59 -1.99 3.66
C GLY A 104 0.11 -2.37 3.69
N LEU A 105 -0.70 -1.64 4.47
CA LEU A 105 -2.17 -1.82 4.49
C LEU A 105 -2.75 -1.67 3.08
N PHE A 106 -2.38 -0.59 2.38
CA PHE A 106 -2.90 -0.32 1.03
C PHE A 106 -2.56 -1.45 0.05
N THR A 107 -1.30 -1.89 0.04
CA THR A 107 -0.83 -2.99 -0.81
C THR A 107 -1.58 -4.28 -0.52
N ASP A 108 -1.76 -4.64 0.75
CA ASP A 108 -2.47 -5.86 1.14
C ASP A 108 -3.95 -5.80 0.77
N ALA A 109 -4.62 -4.67 1.02
CA ALA A 109 -6.03 -4.49 0.72
C ALA A 109 -6.32 -4.61 -0.78
N LEU A 110 -5.47 -4.02 -1.64
CA LEU A 110 -5.58 -4.13 -3.08
C LEU A 110 -5.42 -5.57 -3.56
N ARG A 111 -4.38 -6.26 -3.06
CA ARG A 111 -4.09 -7.66 -3.42
C ARG A 111 -5.20 -8.60 -3.00
N ALA A 112 -5.82 -8.36 -1.84
CA ALA A 112 -6.91 -9.17 -1.33
C ALA A 112 -8.23 -8.92 -2.07
N SER A 113 -8.48 -7.68 -2.49
CA SER A 113 -9.77 -7.28 -3.06
C SER A 113 -9.86 -7.48 -4.58
N ASP A 114 -8.72 -7.47 -5.28
CA ASP A 114 -8.66 -7.62 -6.74
C ASP A 114 -7.64 -8.69 -7.14
N ALA A 115 -8.13 -9.86 -7.57
CA ALA A 115 -7.29 -10.98 -7.96
C ALA A 115 -6.35 -10.64 -9.14
N VAL A 116 -6.81 -9.83 -10.10
CA VAL A 116 -5.98 -9.42 -11.24
C VAL A 116 -4.84 -8.51 -10.76
N TYR A 117 -5.13 -7.61 -9.83
CA TYR A 117 -4.12 -6.80 -9.18
C TYR A 117 -3.13 -7.65 -8.37
N GLY A 118 -3.63 -8.59 -7.57
CA GLY A 118 -2.82 -9.53 -6.78
C GLY A 118 -1.85 -10.35 -7.63
N ASP A 119 -2.33 -10.88 -8.76
CA ASP A 119 -1.51 -11.63 -9.72
C ASP A 119 -0.48 -10.75 -10.43
N LEU A 120 -0.85 -9.52 -10.80
CA LEU A 120 0.06 -8.55 -11.38
C LEU A 120 1.19 -8.20 -10.41
N PHE A 121 0.85 -7.90 -9.16
CA PHE A 121 1.82 -7.58 -8.11
C PHE A 121 2.78 -8.74 -7.84
N THR A 122 2.26 -9.97 -7.80
CA THR A 122 3.06 -11.19 -7.60
C THR A 122 4.04 -11.41 -8.76
N ARG A 123 3.61 -11.18 -10.00
CA ARG A 123 4.49 -11.25 -11.17
C ARG A 123 5.56 -10.15 -11.18
N LEU A 124 5.21 -8.91 -10.81
CA LEU A 124 6.18 -7.84 -10.62
C LEU A 124 7.26 -8.20 -9.60
N ARG A 125 6.87 -8.80 -8.46
CA ARG A 125 7.82 -9.33 -7.49
C ARG A 125 8.75 -10.40 -8.09
N GLY A 126 8.22 -11.30 -8.90
CA GLY A 126 9.02 -12.28 -9.63
C GLY A 126 10.07 -11.64 -10.54
N VAL A 127 9.71 -10.56 -11.25
CA VAL A 127 10.65 -9.80 -12.10
C VAL A 127 11.75 -9.17 -11.24
N VAL A 128 11.38 -8.46 -10.17
CA VAL A 128 12.30 -7.67 -9.33
C VAL A 128 13.24 -8.56 -8.52
N PHE A 129 12.72 -9.61 -7.88
CA PHE A 129 13.49 -10.40 -6.90
C PHE A 129 13.99 -11.74 -7.44
N GLN A 130 13.46 -12.23 -8.56
CA GLN A 130 13.75 -13.58 -9.08
C GLN A 130 14.21 -13.57 -10.54
N GLY A 131 14.34 -12.40 -11.17
CA GLY A 131 14.79 -12.28 -12.56
C GLY A 131 13.82 -12.87 -13.59
N GLN A 132 12.53 -12.99 -13.24
CA GLN A 132 11.51 -13.45 -14.19
C GLN A 132 11.34 -12.45 -15.34
N PRO A 133 10.95 -12.90 -16.54
CA PRO A 133 10.71 -12.00 -17.66
C PRO A 133 9.46 -11.13 -17.46
N PHE A 134 9.52 -9.88 -17.90
CA PHE A 134 8.39 -8.95 -17.88
C PHE A 134 7.48 -9.18 -19.11
N THR A 135 6.26 -9.71 -18.91
CA THR A 135 5.36 -10.16 -19.99
C THR A 135 3.93 -9.62 -19.89
N PHE A 136 3.67 -8.66 -19.01
CA PHE A 136 2.31 -8.25 -18.61
C PHE A 136 2.10 -6.72 -18.70
N ALA A 137 2.73 -6.09 -19.70
CA ALA A 137 2.68 -4.66 -19.93
C ALA A 137 1.25 -4.09 -20.02
N ASP A 138 0.34 -4.81 -20.69
CA ASP A 138 -1.05 -4.35 -20.85
C ASP A 138 -1.83 -4.34 -19.54
N GLN A 139 -1.58 -5.32 -18.67
CA GLN A 139 -2.22 -5.39 -17.36
C GLN A 139 -1.67 -4.30 -16.43
N MET A 140 -0.36 -4.04 -16.50
CA MET A 140 0.26 -2.91 -15.79
C MET A 140 -0.29 -1.57 -16.26
N ALA A 141 -0.43 -1.38 -17.57
CA ALA A 141 -1.02 -0.18 -18.17
C ALA A 141 -2.49 0.03 -17.77
N ARG A 142 -3.22 -1.04 -17.43
CA ARG A 142 -4.61 -0.98 -16.97
C ARG A 142 -4.73 -0.74 -15.46
N LYS A 143 -4.00 -1.49 -14.64
CA LYS A 143 -4.15 -1.49 -13.17
C LYS A 143 -3.28 -0.45 -12.46
N MET A 144 -2.12 -0.15 -13.02
CA MET A 144 -1.16 0.78 -12.44
C MET A 144 -0.88 1.97 -13.38
N PRO A 145 -1.90 2.63 -14.00
CA PRO A 145 -1.67 3.62 -15.05
C PRO A 145 -1.07 4.93 -14.55
N LEU A 146 -1.08 5.18 -13.23
CA LEU A 146 -0.75 6.50 -12.69
C LEU A 146 0.72 6.88 -12.87
N HIS A 147 1.62 5.91 -13.10
CA HIS A 147 3.04 6.19 -13.39
C HIS A 147 3.23 7.08 -14.63
N ARG A 148 2.24 7.11 -15.54
CA ARG A 148 2.25 7.98 -16.73
C ARG A 148 2.00 9.44 -16.40
N HIS A 149 1.31 9.71 -15.30
CA HIS A 149 0.85 11.05 -14.91
C HIS A 149 1.64 11.62 -13.74
N ILE A 150 2.12 10.76 -12.84
CA ILE A 150 2.76 11.16 -11.59
C ILE A 150 4.19 10.61 -11.57
N LYS A 151 5.16 11.49 -11.83
CA LYS A 151 6.60 11.17 -11.73
C LYS A 151 7.17 11.43 -10.33
N SER A 152 6.65 12.47 -9.65
CA SER A 152 6.96 12.78 -8.26
C SER A 152 6.01 12.00 -7.35
N GLY A 153 6.38 10.76 -7.02
CA GLY A 153 5.46 9.84 -6.33
C GLY A 153 5.93 8.39 -6.32
N ALA A 154 6.73 7.99 -7.31
CA ALA A 154 7.14 6.59 -7.40
C ALA A 154 8.29 6.26 -6.43
N ALA A 155 9.23 7.17 -6.14
CA ALA A 155 10.30 6.90 -5.15
C ALA A 155 10.67 8.11 -4.28
N GLN A 156 10.40 9.33 -4.76
CA GLN A 156 10.81 10.58 -4.10
C GLN A 156 9.88 11.04 -2.97
N THR A 157 8.64 10.54 -2.92
CA THR A 157 7.63 10.87 -1.90
C THR A 157 7.82 10.15 -0.57
N TRP A 158 8.75 9.20 -0.51
CA TRP A 158 9.06 8.46 0.73
C TRP A 158 10.24 9.05 1.51
N ARG A 159 10.82 10.14 1.00
CA ARG A 159 11.86 10.90 1.70
C ARG A 159 11.24 11.83 2.73
#